data_AF-A0A438FA80-F1
#
_entry.id   AF-A0A438FA80-F1
#
_cell.length_a   1.000
_cell.length_b   1.000
_cell.length_c   1.000
_cell.angle_alpha   90.00
_cell.angle_beta   90.00
_cell.angle_gamma   90.00
#
_symmetry.space_group_name_H-M   'P 1'
#
loop_
_entity.id
_entity.type
_entity.pdbx_description
1 polymer ?
#
loop_
_entity_poly.entity_id
_entity_poly.type
_entity_poly.pdbx_seq_one_letter_code
_entity_poly.pdbx_strand_id
1 'polypeptide(L)'
;MLTGEAVVTSESLPSESSMDSLSFSHLPCLLLIISSLFSAATARASISASEAEKVPLALYYETLCPYCSNFIVNHLIKLFNNGDGLVSIVDLKLLPYGNAKIGPNGTITCQDCAGLGPVLLPSRRKKPAISRIFKTQYTAGGAVTSQSFVFSSGALPSDSDKVSLGLYYESLCPYSANFIINYLVKIFENGLISIVELNLVPFGNAKIRGNNTIDCQHGPAECLLNTVEACAIDVWPDLSQHFSFIYCIETLVYEHKYPQWETCFEKLGLDPKPISDCYNSGYGKELELKYAAETNGLQPPHKYVPWVVVDGQPLYEEYENFISYICKAYKGPSIPSACNELSLNTIVKENVNPAGPVCYTEETIKPTLSSIIGSTIKAWMQRMNRAALI
;
A
#
# COMPACT_ATOMS: atom_id res chain seq x y z
N MET A 1 4.96 -54.35 -39.69
CA MET A 1 6.31 -54.84 -39.31
C MET A 1 7.02 -53.72 -38.57
N LEU A 2 7.63 -54.03 -37.41
CA LEU A 2 8.85 -53.44 -36.80
C LEU A 2 9.13 -51.93 -36.94
N THR A 3 9.57 -51.15 -35.94
CA THR A 3 9.66 -51.20 -34.45
C THR A 3 10.29 -49.86 -34.02
N GLY A 4 10.10 -49.38 -32.79
CA GLY A 4 10.86 -48.22 -32.29
C GLY A 4 10.28 -47.63 -31.01
N GLU A 5 10.77 -48.08 -29.86
CA GLU A 5 10.31 -47.66 -28.52
C GLU A 5 11.06 -46.43 -27.99
N ALA A 6 10.39 -45.63 -27.15
CA ALA A 6 10.88 -45.25 -25.82
C ALA A 6 9.76 -44.54 -25.02
N VAL A 7 9.65 -44.84 -23.72
CA VAL A 7 8.54 -44.45 -22.83
C VAL A 7 9.09 -43.67 -21.63
N VAL A 8 8.45 -42.55 -21.22
CA VAL A 8 8.23 -42.20 -19.80
C VAL A 8 6.96 -41.34 -19.62
N THR A 9 5.93 -41.95 -19.04
CA THR A 9 4.78 -41.40 -18.28
C THR A 9 4.39 -42.51 -17.30
N SER A 10 3.73 -42.34 -16.15
CA SER A 10 3.31 -41.22 -15.28
C SER A 10 2.72 -41.88 -14.01
N GLU A 11 2.39 -41.11 -12.96
CA GLU A 11 1.34 -41.47 -11.95
C GLU A 11 1.54 -42.79 -11.14
N SER A 12 0.67 -43.21 -10.22
CA SER A 12 0.08 -42.53 -9.04
C SER A 12 -0.35 -43.58 -8.00
N LEU A 13 -0.70 -43.15 -6.78
CA LEU A 13 -1.26 -43.91 -5.62
C LEU A 13 -2.38 -44.93 -5.98
N PRO A 14 -2.63 -46.03 -5.20
CA PRO A 14 -3.37 -45.90 -3.92
C PRO A 14 -3.26 -47.01 -2.80
N SER A 15 -3.68 -46.59 -1.60
CA SER A 15 -4.46 -47.26 -0.51
C SER A 15 -4.29 -48.73 -0.04
N GLU A 16 -4.08 -48.84 1.28
CA GLU A 16 -4.79 -49.68 2.30
C GLU A 16 -4.65 -51.22 2.46
N SER A 17 -4.41 -51.58 3.74
CA SER A 17 -5.13 -52.56 4.59
C SER A 17 -4.46 -53.88 5.03
N SER A 18 -4.33 -54.03 6.36
CA SER A 18 -4.26 -55.29 7.14
C SER A 18 -3.05 -56.24 6.88
N MET A 19 -2.67 -57.20 7.74
CA MET A 19 -3.18 -57.71 9.03
C MET A 19 -1.97 -57.94 9.98
N ASP A 20 -2.19 -58.07 11.28
CA ASP A 20 -1.52 -59.13 12.04
C ASP A 20 -2.23 -59.45 13.37
N SER A 21 -2.42 -60.73 13.66
CA SER A 21 -3.17 -61.20 14.83
C SER A 21 -2.67 -62.57 15.32
N LEU A 22 -2.01 -62.62 16.48
CA LEU A 22 -1.59 -63.87 17.12
C LEU A 22 -1.89 -63.89 18.64
N SER A 23 -3.15 -64.22 18.93
CA SER A 23 -3.53 -65.42 19.70
C SER A 23 -2.82 -65.77 21.03
N PHE A 24 -3.59 -65.62 22.11
CA PHE A 24 -3.71 -66.50 23.29
C PHE A 24 -2.60 -66.57 24.37
N SER A 25 -2.93 -65.87 25.45
CA SER A 25 -2.65 -66.14 26.87
C SER A 25 -2.71 -67.62 27.33
N HIS A 26 -1.92 -67.98 28.36
CA HIS A 26 -2.45 -68.32 29.70
C HIS A 26 -1.39 -68.48 30.82
N LEU A 27 -1.70 -67.82 31.96
CA LEU A 27 -1.34 -68.10 33.38
C LEU A 27 0.10 -67.87 33.94
N PRO A 28 0.23 -67.37 35.20
CA PRO A 28 1.51 -66.96 35.80
C PRO A 28 1.96 -67.75 37.06
N CYS A 29 3.24 -67.65 37.42
CA CYS A 29 3.88 -67.83 38.75
C CYS A 29 5.42 -67.80 38.55
N LEU A 30 6.32 -67.41 39.47
CA LEU A 30 6.30 -66.67 40.74
C LEU A 30 7.79 -66.43 41.16
N LEU A 31 8.11 -65.35 41.90
CA LEU A 31 9.43 -65.06 42.56
C LEU A 31 10.67 -64.77 41.63
N LEU A 32 11.79 -64.21 42.11
CA LEU A 32 12.07 -62.94 42.85
C LEU A 32 13.60 -62.81 43.14
N ILE A 33 14.28 -61.79 42.58
CA ILE A 33 15.65 -61.26 42.94
C ILE A 33 16.83 -62.29 43.01
N ILE A 34 18.12 -62.00 43.34
CA ILE A 34 18.86 -60.82 43.87
C ILE A 34 20.33 -60.77 43.34
N SER A 35 20.95 -59.57 43.32
CA SER A 35 22.43 -59.29 43.40
C SER A 35 23.32 -59.60 42.16
N SER A 36 24.42 -58.88 41.87
CA SER A 36 25.24 -57.97 42.71
C SER A 36 25.96 -56.84 41.93
N LEU A 37 25.86 -55.61 42.48
CA LEU A 37 26.91 -54.60 42.72
C LEU A 37 28.29 -54.67 42.00
N PHE A 38 28.67 -53.60 41.30
CA PHE A 38 29.98 -52.92 41.45
C PHE A 38 29.88 -51.43 41.01
N SER A 39 30.61 -50.54 41.68
CA SER A 39 30.50 -49.07 41.53
C SER A 39 31.60 -48.45 40.68
N ALA A 40 31.29 -47.41 39.90
CA ALA A 40 32.25 -46.30 39.62
C ALA A 40 31.58 -45.03 39.04
N ALA A 41 31.98 -43.87 39.59
CA ALA A 41 32.00 -42.53 38.99
C ALA A 41 30.74 -41.99 38.27
N THR A 42 29.99 -41.14 38.98
CA THR A 42 29.13 -40.10 38.38
C THR A 42 29.95 -39.07 37.62
N ALA A 43 29.98 -39.15 36.29
CA ALA A 43 30.27 -38.00 35.44
C ALA A 43 28.95 -37.29 35.11
N ARG A 44 28.56 -36.28 35.92
CA ARG A 44 27.55 -35.31 35.49
C ARG A 44 28.16 -34.41 34.42
N ALA A 45 28.16 -34.90 33.17
CA ALA A 45 28.27 -34.01 32.02
C ALA A 45 27.05 -33.09 32.06
N SER A 46 27.27 -31.81 32.39
CA SER A 46 26.28 -30.77 32.19
C SER A 46 25.94 -30.74 30.71
N ILE A 47 24.70 -31.13 30.37
CA ILE A 47 24.15 -30.91 29.03
C ILE A 47 24.05 -29.40 28.88
N SER A 48 25.08 -28.79 28.28
CA SER A 48 24.89 -27.53 27.58
C SER A 48 23.83 -27.83 26.53
N ALA A 49 22.68 -27.16 26.61
CA ALA A 49 21.74 -27.20 25.52
C ALA A 49 22.52 -26.78 24.26
N SER A 50 22.59 -27.66 23.26
CA SER A 50 23.07 -27.26 21.95
C SER A 50 22.05 -26.25 21.43
N GLU A 51 22.44 -24.97 21.40
CA GLU A 51 21.68 -23.95 20.73
C GLU A 51 21.43 -24.45 19.30
N ALA A 52 20.16 -24.66 18.95
CA ALA A 52 19.81 -25.33 17.70
C ALA A 52 20.34 -24.49 16.54
N GLU A 53 21.25 -25.06 15.75
CA GLU A 53 21.94 -24.34 14.69
C GLU A 53 20.92 -23.84 13.67
N LYS A 54 20.67 -22.52 13.70
CA LYS A 54 19.71 -21.89 12.81
C LYS A 54 20.21 -21.94 11.37
N VAL A 55 19.28 -22.15 10.44
CA VAL A 55 19.56 -22.13 9.00
C VAL A 55 19.96 -20.71 8.60
N PRO A 56 21.20 -20.47 8.12
CA PRO A 56 21.64 -19.15 7.73
C PRO A 56 20.98 -18.75 6.41
N LEU A 57 20.28 -17.60 6.40
CA LEU A 57 19.63 -17.02 5.22
C LEU A 57 20.16 -15.62 4.97
N ALA A 58 20.98 -15.43 3.94
CA ALA A 58 21.49 -14.12 3.56
C ALA A 58 20.76 -13.57 2.32
N LEU A 59 20.01 -12.48 2.47
CA LEU A 59 19.42 -11.75 1.36
C LEU A 59 20.32 -10.57 0.98
N TYR A 60 20.93 -10.67 -0.19
CA TYR A 60 21.61 -9.56 -0.86
C TYR A 60 20.58 -8.81 -1.70
N TYR A 61 20.45 -7.50 -1.49
CA TYR A 61 19.44 -6.68 -2.13
C TYR A 61 19.93 -5.27 -2.44
N GLU A 62 19.16 -4.55 -3.26
CA GLU A 62 19.44 -3.18 -3.65
C GLU A 62 18.28 -2.28 -3.19
N THR A 63 18.60 -1.19 -2.50
CA THR A 63 17.62 -0.17 -2.16
C THR A 63 17.14 0.51 -3.45
N LEU A 64 15.82 0.73 -3.56
CA LEU A 64 15.13 1.23 -4.75
C LEU A 64 15.10 0.27 -5.96
N CYS A 65 15.57 -0.97 -5.85
CA CYS A 65 15.35 -1.98 -6.89
C CYS A 65 13.92 -2.57 -6.77
N PRO A 66 13.07 -2.48 -7.82
CA PRO A 66 11.68 -2.95 -7.76
C PRO A 66 11.55 -4.45 -7.44
N TYR A 67 12.42 -5.29 -8.01
CA TYR A 67 12.42 -6.74 -7.75
C TYR A 67 12.84 -7.08 -6.33
N CYS A 68 13.84 -6.37 -5.78
CA CYS A 68 14.25 -6.51 -4.38
C CYS A 68 13.14 -6.08 -3.42
N SER A 69 12.49 -4.95 -3.70
CA SER A 69 11.34 -4.45 -2.93
C SER A 69 10.20 -5.49 -2.95
N ASN A 70 9.79 -5.94 -4.14
CA ASN A 70 8.77 -6.97 -4.29
C ASN A 70 9.13 -8.28 -3.56
N PHE A 71 10.38 -8.74 -3.63
CA PHE A 71 10.80 -9.94 -2.91
C PHE A 71 10.70 -9.75 -1.39
N ILE A 72 11.15 -8.62 -0.85
CA ILE A 72 11.10 -8.33 0.58
C ILE A 72 9.64 -8.23 1.06
N VAL A 73 8.81 -7.47 0.35
CA VAL A 73 7.42 -7.19 0.73
C VAL A 73 6.49 -8.40 0.53
N ASN A 74 6.62 -9.15 -0.56
CA ASN A 74 5.66 -10.21 -0.92
C ASN A 74 6.14 -11.65 -0.66
N HIS A 75 7.44 -11.86 -0.40
CA HIS A 75 8.02 -13.19 -0.19
C HIS A 75 8.75 -13.31 1.15
N LEU A 76 9.66 -12.39 1.48
CA LEU A 76 10.42 -12.47 2.74
C LEU A 76 9.52 -12.27 3.96
N ILE A 77 8.51 -11.40 3.89
CA ILE A 77 7.59 -11.16 5.02
C ILE A 77 6.86 -12.44 5.49
N LYS A 78 6.68 -13.42 4.60
CA LYS A 78 6.01 -14.71 4.90
C LYS A 78 6.78 -15.53 5.93
N LEU A 79 8.11 -15.38 6.01
CA LEU A 79 8.96 -15.98 7.03
C LEU A 79 8.55 -15.56 8.46
N PHE A 80 7.94 -14.38 8.61
CA PHE A 80 7.47 -13.83 9.88
C PHE A 80 5.98 -14.08 10.12
N ASN A 81 5.17 -14.15 9.05
CA ASN A 81 3.71 -14.05 9.13
C ASN A 81 2.95 -15.38 8.89
N ASN A 82 3.61 -16.45 8.45
CA ASN A 82 2.95 -17.70 8.06
C ASN A 82 2.50 -18.61 9.24
N GLY A 83 2.84 -18.29 10.49
CA GLY A 83 2.51 -19.13 11.65
C GLY A 83 3.29 -20.45 11.77
N ASP A 84 3.99 -20.87 10.72
CA ASP A 84 4.87 -22.05 10.64
C ASP A 84 6.14 -21.97 11.51
N GLY A 85 6.41 -20.81 12.11
CA GLY A 85 7.55 -20.58 12.98
C GLY A 85 8.91 -20.53 12.25
N LEU A 86 8.95 -20.40 10.92
CA LEU A 86 10.19 -20.38 10.13
C LEU A 86 11.23 -19.38 10.65
N VAL A 87 10.80 -18.18 11.08
CA VAL A 87 11.69 -17.16 11.69
C VAL A 87 12.45 -17.67 12.93
N SER A 88 11.91 -18.64 13.67
CA SER A 88 12.58 -19.18 14.87
C SER A 88 13.81 -20.02 14.53
N ILE A 89 13.80 -20.70 13.37
CA ILE A 89 14.86 -21.61 12.90
C ILE A 89 15.78 -20.99 11.84
N VAL A 90 15.59 -19.72 11.49
CA VAL A 90 16.40 -19.01 10.48
C VAL A 90 17.22 -17.89 11.12
N ASP A 91 18.50 -17.79 10.73
CA ASP A 91 19.35 -16.63 10.98
C ASP A 91 19.36 -15.73 9.74
N LEU A 92 18.48 -14.71 9.73
CA LEU A 92 18.27 -13.84 8.58
C LEU A 92 19.24 -12.66 8.58
N LYS A 93 20.10 -12.58 7.56
CA LYS A 93 21.02 -11.48 7.32
C LYS A 93 20.61 -10.66 6.10
N LEU A 94 20.27 -9.40 6.30
CA LEU A 94 19.95 -8.45 5.22
C LEU A 94 21.19 -7.65 4.82
N LEU A 95 21.54 -7.71 3.54
CA LEU A 95 22.74 -7.10 2.96
C LEU A 95 22.35 -6.15 1.82
N PRO A 96 22.26 -4.82 2.06
CA PRO A 96 21.92 -3.81 1.05
C PRO A 96 23.12 -3.53 0.12
N TYR A 97 23.67 -4.59 -0.46
CA TYR A 97 24.85 -4.61 -1.32
C TYR A 97 24.67 -5.73 -2.37
N GLY A 98 23.66 -5.59 -3.23
CA GLY A 98 23.45 -6.45 -4.40
C GLY A 98 24.47 -6.15 -5.51
N ASN A 99 24.04 -5.61 -6.66
CA ASN A 99 24.93 -5.29 -7.79
C ASN A 99 25.85 -4.06 -7.57
N ALA A 100 26.08 -3.66 -6.31
CA ALA A 100 26.97 -2.57 -5.96
C ALA A 100 28.45 -2.92 -6.19
N LYS A 101 29.22 -1.98 -6.74
CA LYS A 101 30.65 -2.14 -7.09
C LYS A 101 31.50 -1.15 -6.31
N ILE A 102 32.62 -1.60 -5.77
CA ILE A 102 33.65 -0.73 -5.17
C ILE A 102 34.66 -0.37 -6.26
N GLY A 103 34.75 0.91 -6.58
CA GLY A 103 35.83 1.46 -7.41
C GLY A 103 37.17 1.52 -6.66
N PRO A 104 38.30 1.70 -7.38
CA PRO A 104 39.65 1.64 -6.80
C PRO A 104 39.93 2.69 -5.71
N ASN A 105 39.12 3.75 -5.61
CA ASN A 105 39.20 4.78 -4.58
C ASN A 105 38.27 4.52 -3.37
N GLY A 106 37.73 3.29 -3.23
CA GLY A 106 36.74 2.96 -2.20
C GLY A 106 35.33 3.50 -2.46
N THR A 107 35.08 4.09 -3.63
CA THR A 107 33.77 4.62 -4.01
C THR A 107 32.81 3.48 -4.33
N ILE A 108 31.73 3.37 -3.55
CA ILE A 108 30.64 2.43 -3.86
C ILE A 108 29.76 3.06 -4.95
N THR A 109 29.55 2.33 -6.04
CA THR A 109 28.60 2.65 -7.10
C THR A 109 27.53 1.58 -7.13
N CYS A 110 26.27 1.95 -6.85
CA CYS A 110 25.13 1.08 -7.07
C CYS A 110 24.75 1.06 -8.56
N GLN A 111 24.10 0.00 -9.01
CA GLN A 111 23.49 -0.02 -10.34
C GLN A 111 22.26 0.90 -10.31
N ASP A 112 22.16 1.81 -11.29
CA ASP A 112 20.91 2.52 -11.51
C ASP A 112 19.88 1.52 -12.07
N CYS A 113 18.71 1.45 -11.44
CA CYS A 113 17.61 0.62 -11.91
C CYS A 113 16.83 1.29 -13.05
N ALA A 114 17.01 2.60 -13.25
CA ALA A 114 16.70 3.28 -14.49
C ALA A 114 17.88 3.19 -15.46
N GLY A 115 17.61 3.26 -16.76
CA GLY A 115 18.65 3.30 -17.82
C GLY A 115 19.38 4.65 -17.90
N LEU A 116 19.79 5.21 -16.76
CA LEU A 116 20.47 6.50 -16.63
C LEU A 116 21.86 6.32 -15.99
N GLY A 117 22.74 7.30 -16.21
CA GLY A 117 24.17 7.17 -15.91
C GLY A 117 24.51 7.20 -14.41
N PRO A 118 25.72 6.77 -14.03
CA PRO A 118 26.11 6.61 -12.62
C PRO A 118 26.02 7.91 -11.82
N VAL A 119 25.16 7.91 -10.80
CA VAL A 119 25.03 9.00 -9.82
C VAL A 119 26.24 8.99 -8.89
N LEU A 120 27.18 9.92 -9.09
CA LEU A 120 28.26 10.18 -8.16
C LEU A 120 27.76 10.98 -6.94
N LEU A 121 27.82 10.38 -5.76
CA LEU A 121 27.57 11.08 -4.49
C LEU A 121 28.63 12.18 -4.28
N PRO A 122 28.24 13.45 -4.02
CA PRO A 122 29.18 14.55 -3.91
C PRO A 122 29.99 14.50 -2.61
N SER A 123 31.30 14.37 -2.73
CA SER A 123 32.23 14.49 -1.61
C SER A 123 32.29 15.92 -1.08
N ARG A 124 32.27 16.08 0.26
CA ARG A 124 32.31 17.39 0.95
C ARG A 124 33.51 18.23 0.49
N ARG A 125 33.27 19.40 -0.11
CA ARG A 125 34.28 20.47 -0.22
C ARG A 125 33.75 21.82 0.27
N LYS A 126 34.72 22.65 0.72
CA LYS A 126 34.53 23.82 1.59
C LYS A 126 33.91 25.01 0.86
N LYS A 127 33.17 25.85 1.60
CA LYS A 127 32.82 27.23 1.18
C LYS A 127 34.10 28.07 0.98
N PRO A 128 34.11 28.97 -0.02
CA PRO A 128 34.78 30.26 0.08
C PRO A 128 33.76 31.43 0.08
N ALA A 129 34.28 32.65 0.19
CA ALA A 129 33.54 33.82 0.71
C ALA A 129 33.11 34.88 -0.33
N ILE A 130 32.46 35.91 0.19
CA ILE A 130 31.78 37.04 -0.47
C ILE A 130 32.73 37.99 -1.23
N SER A 131 32.34 38.38 -2.44
CA SER A 131 32.40 39.76 -2.98
C SER A 131 31.65 39.81 -4.33
N ARG A 132 31.19 40.92 -4.93
CA ARG A 132 30.64 42.26 -4.59
C ARG A 132 30.56 42.97 -5.96
N ILE A 133 29.52 43.78 -6.24
CA ILE A 133 29.42 44.70 -7.43
C ILE A 133 29.13 43.91 -8.75
N PHE A 134 28.13 44.23 -9.59
CA PHE A 134 27.75 45.54 -10.14
C PHE A 134 26.29 45.97 -9.95
N LYS A 135 26.11 47.30 -9.87
CA LYS A 135 24.85 48.01 -10.11
C LYS A 135 24.66 48.19 -11.62
N THR A 136 23.42 48.08 -12.10
CA THR A 136 22.95 48.85 -13.26
C THR A 136 21.59 49.44 -12.93
N GLN A 137 21.44 50.74 -13.12
CA GLN A 137 20.16 51.44 -12.93
C GLN A 137 19.26 51.18 -14.13
N TYR A 138 17.96 51.01 -13.89
CA TYR A 138 16.92 51.35 -14.86
C TYR A 138 15.95 52.33 -14.23
N THR A 139 15.52 53.30 -15.04
CA THR A 139 14.83 54.52 -14.62
C THR A 139 13.34 54.31 -14.38
N ALA A 140 12.79 55.01 -13.39
CA ALA A 140 11.36 55.02 -13.11
C ALA A 140 10.56 55.82 -14.15
N GLY A 141 9.31 55.41 -14.40
CA GLY A 141 8.36 56.16 -15.22
C GLY A 141 7.09 55.34 -15.50
N GLY A 142 6.01 55.60 -14.76
CA GLY A 142 4.73 54.93 -14.95
C GLY A 142 3.99 54.66 -13.64
N ALA A 143 3.30 55.68 -13.11
CA ALA A 143 2.40 55.48 -11.98
C ALA A 143 1.09 54.85 -12.47
N VAL A 144 0.83 53.61 -12.07
CA VAL A 144 -0.49 52.97 -12.17
C VAL A 144 -0.96 52.72 -10.75
N THR A 145 -2.13 53.23 -10.39
CA THR A 145 -2.71 53.09 -9.06
C THR A 145 -3.21 51.67 -8.84
N SER A 146 -2.35 50.79 -8.34
CA SER A 146 -2.75 49.46 -7.88
C SER A 146 -3.71 49.57 -6.70
N GLN A 147 -5.01 49.39 -6.96
CA GLN A 147 -5.96 49.08 -5.91
C GLN A 147 -5.60 47.71 -5.33
N SER A 148 -5.28 47.68 -4.03
CA SER A 148 -4.96 46.44 -3.32
C SER A 148 -6.22 45.61 -3.13
N PHE A 149 -6.55 44.79 -4.12
CA PHE A 149 -7.53 43.72 -3.93
C PHE A 149 -6.93 42.68 -2.99
N VAL A 150 -7.25 42.82 -1.71
CA VAL A 150 -7.03 41.77 -0.70
C VAL A 150 -7.98 40.63 -1.04
N PHE A 151 -7.52 39.69 -1.87
CA PHE A 151 -8.14 38.38 -2.00
C PHE A 151 -7.90 37.64 -0.68
N SER A 152 -8.81 37.90 0.27
CA SER A 152 -8.94 37.07 1.45
C SER A 152 -9.43 35.70 0.96
N SER A 153 -8.55 34.70 0.98
CA SER A 153 -8.89 33.30 0.71
C SER A 153 -9.76 32.73 1.83
N GLY A 154 -10.98 33.25 1.94
CA GLY A 154 -12.04 32.58 2.67
C GLY A 154 -12.43 31.35 1.85
N ALA A 155 -12.02 30.18 2.32
CA ALA A 155 -12.74 28.96 1.98
C ALA A 155 -14.21 29.23 2.31
N LEU A 156 -15.10 29.00 1.33
CA LEU A 156 -16.54 29.07 1.59
C LEU A 156 -16.84 28.06 2.71
N PRO A 157 -17.60 28.43 3.76
CA PRO A 157 -18.08 27.43 4.70
C PRO A 157 -18.90 26.42 3.91
N SER A 158 -18.51 25.14 3.96
CA SER A 158 -19.35 24.08 3.40
C SER A 158 -20.66 24.09 4.21
N ASP A 159 -21.79 24.28 3.54
CA ASP A 159 -23.15 24.32 4.13
C ASP A 159 -23.64 22.90 4.48
N SER A 160 -22.70 22.08 4.93
CA SER A 160 -22.75 20.63 5.04
C SER A 160 -22.04 20.27 6.33
N ASP A 161 -22.71 19.55 7.23
CA ASP A 161 -22.13 19.06 8.49
C ASP A 161 -21.00 18.02 8.26
N LYS A 162 -20.66 17.72 7.00
CA LYS A 162 -19.65 16.73 6.62
C LYS A 162 -18.23 17.26 6.76
N VAL A 163 -17.30 16.35 7.03
CA VAL A 163 -15.87 16.61 7.01
C VAL A 163 -15.34 16.47 5.59
N SER A 164 -14.64 17.48 5.09
CA SER A 164 -13.91 17.40 3.82
C SER A 164 -12.71 16.46 3.95
N LEU A 165 -12.60 15.50 3.03
CA LEU A 165 -11.50 14.55 2.89
C LEU A 165 -10.95 14.65 1.45
N GLY A 166 -9.78 15.25 1.29
CA GLY A 166 -9.06 15.29 0.01
C GLY A 166 -8.00 14.19 -0.06
N LEU A 167 -7.99 13.42 -1.15
CA LEU A 167 -6.91 12.51 -1.52
C LEU A 167 -6.30 12.96 -2.86
N TYR A 168 -5.02 13.34 -2.83
CA TYR A 168 -4.22 13.66 -4.02
C TYR A 168 -3.26 12.50 -4.28
N TYR A 169 -3.33 11.92 -5.48
CA TYR A 169 -2.74 10.61 -5.75
C TYR A 169 -2.30 10.44 -7.21
N GLU A 170 -1.61 9.33 -7.49
CA GLU A 170 -1.15 8.90 -8.81
C GLU A 170 -1.60 7.47 -9.06
N SER A 171 -2.25 7.23 -10.20
CA SER A 171 -2.84 5.93 -10.56
C SER A 171 -1.85 4.78 -10.76
N LEU A 172 -0.53 5.02 -10.84
CA LEU A 172 0.48 3.95 -10.85
C LEU A 172 1.40 3.98 -9.62
N CYS A 173 1.16 4.85 -8.65
CA CYS A 173 1.93 4.88 -7.41
C CYS A 173 1.46 3.75 -6.47
N PRO A 174 2.32 2.80 -6.07
CA PRO A 174 1.91 1.65 -5.25
C PRO A 174 1.39 2.05 -3.86
N TYR A 175 1.84 3.17 -3.31
CA TYR A 175 1.31 3.70 -2.04
C TYR A 175 -0.08 4.33 -2.19
N SER A 176 -0.35 4.95 -3.34
CA SER A 176 -1.67 5.50 -3.68
C SER A 176 -2.69 4.37 -3.84
N ALA A 177 -2.36 3.38 -4.67
CA ALA A 177 -3.13 2.16 -4.85
C ALA A 177 -3.45 1.47 -3.52
N ASN A 178 -2.41 1.24 -2.69
CA ASN A 178 -2.54 0.65 -1.36
C ASN A 178 -3.49 1.46 -0.46
N PHE A 179 -3.36 2.79 -0.42
CA PHE A 179 -4.23 3.63 0.38
C PHE A 179 -5.69 3.53 -0.08
N ILE A 180 -5.95 3.60 -1.39
CA ILE A 180 -7.30 3.49 -1.93
C ILE A 180 -7.92 2.13 -1.58
N ILE A 181 -7.22 1.02 -1.82
CA ILE A 181 -7.81 -0.31 -1.67
C ILE A 181 -7.83 -0.87 -0.24
N ASN A 182 -6.89 -0.47 0.64
CA ASN A 182 -6.76 -1.02 1.99
C ASN A 182 -7.12 -0.03 3.11
N TYR A 183 -7.24 1.27 2.84
CA TYR A 183 -7.48 2.29 3.85
C TYR A 183 -8.73 3.12 3.55
N LEU A 184 -8.80 3.77 2.38
CA LEU A 184 -9.91 4.64 2.01
C LEU A 184 -11.24 3.88 1.93
N VAL A 185 -11.25 2.66 1.37
CA VAL A 185 -12.46 1.83 1.27
C VAL A 185 -13.21 1.64 2.61
N LYS A 186 -12.50 1.67 3.74
CA LYS A 186 -13.07 1.50 5.09
C LYS A 186 -14.11 2.56 5.45
N ILE A 187 -14.11 3.75 4.82
CA ILE A 187 -15.14 4.76 5.08
C ILE A 187 -16.51 4.36 4.52
N PHE A 188 -16.53 3.53 3.46
CA PHE A 188 -17.75 2.97 2.89
C PHE A 188 -18.24 1.78 3.73
N GLU A 189 -17.31 0.92 4.18
CA GLU A 189 -17.61 -0.24 5.04
C GLU A 189 -18.17 0.19 6.41
N ASN A 190 -17.53 1.17 7.05
CA ASN A 190 -17.84 1.60 8.42
C ASN A 190 -18.89 2.73 8.48
N GLY A 191 -19.54 3.07 7.36
CA GLY A 191 -20.60 4.09 7.29
C GLY A 191 -20.15 5.55 7.41
N LEU A 192 -18.85 5.82 7.60
CA LEU A 192 -18.27 7.17 7.69
C LEU A 192 -18.52 8.02 6.44
N ILE A 193 -18.72 7.41 5.27
CA ILE A 193 -19.04 8.11 4.02
C ILE A 193 -20.31 9.00 4.12
N SER A 194 -21.20 8.71 5.07
CA SER A 194 -22.35 9.56 5.38
C SER A 194 -21.98 10.95 5.92
N ILE A 195 -20.85 11.05 6.63
CA ILE A 195 -20.33 12.28 7.26
C ILE A 195 -19.09 12.83 6.56
N VAL A 196 -18.73 12.30 5.39
CA VAL A 196 -17.54 12.69 4.63
C VAL A 196 -17.93 13.28 3.27
N GLU A 197 -17.25 14.34 2.90
CA GLU A 197 -17.20 14.91 1.55
C GLU A 197 -15.84 14.51 0.95
N LEU A 198 -15.82 13.42 0.17
CA LEU A 198 -14.61 12.83 -0.41
C LEU A 198 -14.30 13.47 -1.76
N ASN A 199 -13.14 14.11 -1.85
CA ASN A 199 -12.57 14.68 -3.07
C ASN A 199 -11.37 13.84 -3.51
N LEU A 200 -11.45 13.30 -4.73
CA LEU A 200 -10.40 12.49 -5.36
C LEU A 200 -9.69 13.33 -6.42
N VAL A 201 -8.36 13.41 -6.35
CA VAL A 201 -7.53 14.24 -7.23
C VAL A 201 -6.42 13.37 -7.87
N PRO A 202 -6.71 12.66 -8.97
CA PRO A 202 -5.71 11.91 -9.73
C PRO A 202 -4.82 12.89 -10.50
N PHE A 203 -3.62 13.17 -9.96
CA PHE A 203 -2.59 13.98 -10.62
C PHE A 203 -1.25 13.83 -9.89
N GLY A 204 -1.27 14.05 -8.57
CA GLY A 204 -0.12 13.87 -7.69
C GLY A 204 1.11 14.67 -8.09
N ASN A 205 2.26 14.00 -8.21
CA ASN A 205 3.54 14.60 -8.59
C ASN A 205 3.74 14.75 -10.11
N ALA A 206 2.71 14.54 -10.94
CA ALA A 206 2.77 14.81 -12.37
C ALA A 206 3.10 16.29 -12.64
N LYS A 207 3.66 16.58 -13.83
CA LYS A 207 4.19 17.91 -14.15
C LYS A 207 3.66 18.43 -15.46
N ILE A 208 3.19 19.67 -15.44
CA ILE A 208 2.86 20.41 -16.66
C ILE A 208 4.16 20.91 -17.28
N ARG A 209 4.46 20.45 -18.48
CA ARG A 209 5.57 20.88 -19.34
C ARG A 209 5.06 21.92 -20.34
N GLY A 210 5.94 22.38 -21.24
CA GLY A 210 5.55 23.26 -22.34
C GLY A 210 4.39 22.71 -23.17
N ASN A 211 3.57 23.61 -23.71
CA ASN A 211 2.35 23.31 -24.47
C ASN A 211 1.32 22.46 -23.69
N ASN A 212 1.23 22.66 -22.37
CA ASN A 212 0.32 21.93 -21.48
C ASN A 212 0.51 20.39 -21.48
N THR A 213 1.63 19.88 -21.99
CA THR A 213 1.96 18.44 -21.94
C THR A 213 2.03 17.99 -20.47
N ILE A 214 1.37 16.89 -20.10
CA ILE A 214 1.50 16.31 -18.75
C ILE A 214 2.59 15.25 -18.83
N ASP A 215 3.45 15.21 -17.82
CA ASP A 215 4.57 14.30 -17.68
C ASP A 215 4.48 13.62 -16.31
N CYS A 216 4.26 12.30 -16.31
CA CYS A 216 3.92 11.50 -15.14
C CYS A 216 5.11 10.64 -14.70
N GLN A 217 5.28 10.37 -13.40
CA GLN A 217 6.48 9.71 -12.86
C GLN A 217 6.61 8.27 -13.35
N HIS A 218 5.49 7.56 -13.44
CA HIS A 218 5.43 6.17 -13.90
C HIS A 218 5.14 6.08 -15.41
N GLY A 219 5.32 7.18 -16.15
CA GLY A 219 5.28 7.23 -17.61
C GLY A 219 3.87 7.36 -18.21
N PRO A 220 3.71 7.14 -19.53
CA PRO A 220 2.47 7.44 -20.25
C PRO A 220 1.23 6.66 -19.77
N ALA A 221 1.42 5.48 -19.19
CA ALA A 221 0.33 4.67 -18.64
C ALA A 221 -0.30 5.30 -17.38
N GLU A 222 0.48 6.02 -16.58
CA GLU A 222 -0.04 6.82 -15.46
C GLU A 222 -0.81 8.03 -15.96
N CYS A 223 -0.29 8.76 -16.95
CA CYS A 223 -1.03 9.88 -17.54
C CYS A 223 -2.36 9.43 -18.15
N LEU A 224 -2.39 8.26 -18.80
CA LEU A 224 -3.63 7.64 -19.30
C LEU A 224 -4.61 7.35 -18.15
N LEU A 225 -4.17 6.65 -17.11
CA LEU A 225 -5.04 6.23 -16.01
C LEU A 225 -5.50 7.38 -15.13
N ASN A 226 -4.64 8.36 -14.81
CA ASN A 226 -5.06 9.60 -14.16
C ASN A 226 -6.20 10.28 -14.95
N THR A 227 -6.03 10.44 -16.28
CA THR A 227 -7.05 11.04 -17.15
C THR A 227 -8.35 10.21 -17.19
N VAL A 228 -8.25 8.88 -17.19
CA VAL A 228 -9.40 7.96 -17.17
C VAL A 228 -10.18 8.08 -15.85
N GLU A 229 -9.48 8.17 -14.72
CA GLU A 229 -10.09 8.33 -13.40
C GLU A 229 -10.66 9.74 -13.21
N ALA A 230 -9.97 10.77 -13.72
CA ALA A 230 -10.49 12.13 -13.80
C ALA A 230 -11.81 12.18 -14.58
N CYS A 231 -11.85 11.52 -15.75
CA CYS A 231 -13.09 11.35 -16.52
C CYS A 231 -14.16 10.60 -15.72
N ALA A 232 -13.81 9.56 -14.95
CA ALA A 232 -14.78 8.82 -14.14
C ALA A 232 -15.43 9.68 -13.06
N ILE A 233 -14.66 10.54 -12.39
CA ILE A 233 -15.16 11.46 -11.36
C ILE A 233 -16.14 12.48 -11.95
N ASP A 234 -15.87 13.01 -13.15
CA ASP A 234 -16.71 14.01 -13.80
C ASP A 234 -17.99 13.40 -14.43
N VAL A 235 -17.87 12.33 -15.22
CA VAL A 235 -19.02 11.78 -15.97
C VAL A 235 -19.96 10.92 -15.13
N TRP A 236 -19.52 10.45 -13.96
CA TRP A 236 -20.34 9.70 -13.01
C TRP A 236 -20.40 10.44 -11.66
N PRO A 237 -21.29 11.42 -11.49
CA PRO A 237 -21.39 12.19 -10.24
C PRO A 237 -21.85 11.38 -9.02
N ASP A 238 -22.31 10.13 -9.19
CA ASP A 238 -22.50 9.22 -8.07
C ASP A 238 -21.15 8.72 -7.54
N LEU A 239 -20.87 9.07 -6.28
CA LEU A 239 -19.61 8.75 -5.60
C LEU A 239 -19.32 7.25 -5.58
N SER A 240 -20.33 6.40 -5.41
CA SER A 240 -20.10 4.94 -5.37
C SER A 240 -19.85 4.36 -6.76
N GLN A 241 -20.43 4.94 -7.82
CA GLN A 241 -20.17 4.56 -9.20
C GLN A 241 -18.71 4.84 -9.60
N HIS A 242 -18.24 6.08 -9.46
CA HIS A 242 -16.85 6.39 -9.84
C HIS A 242 -15.83 5.78 -8.88
N PHE A 243 -16.08 5.77 -7.56
CA PHE A 243 -15.17 5.13 -6.61
C PHE A 243 -15.04 3.61 -6.85
N SER A 244 -16.11 2.91 -7.23
CA SER A 244 -16.03 1.48 -7.58
C SER A 244 -15.08 1.22 -8.76
N PHE A 245 -15.12 2.11 -9.76
CA PHE A 245 -14.28 2.01 -10.94
C PHE A 245 -12.81 2.29 -10.60
N ILE A 246 -12.53 3.39 -9.90
CA ILE A 246 -11.20 3.75 -9.41
C ILE A 246 -10.63 2.62 -8.52
N TYR A 247 -11.41 2.14 -7.54
CA TYR A 247 -11.02 1.01 -6.69
C TYR A 247 -10.64 -0.24 -7.52
N CYS A 248 -11.37 -0.53 -8.59
CA CYS A 248 -11.08 -1.67 -9.45
C CYS A 248 -9.78 -1.47 -10.26
N ILE A 249 -9.53 -0.28 -10.78
CA ILE A 249 -8.27 0.07 -11.45
C ILE A 249 -7.11 -0.05 -10.46
N GLU A 250 -7.21 0.59 -9.30
CA GLU A 250 -6.16 0.60 -8.27
C GLU A 250 -5.90 -0.80 -7.68
N THR A 251 -6.90 -1.68 -7.65
CA THR A 251 -6.69 -3.11 -7.34
C THR A 251 -5.79 -3.77 -8.41
N LEU A 252 -6.03 -3.50 -9.70
CA LEU A 252 -5.18 -4.02 -10.77
C LEU A 252 -3.79 -3.39 -10.76
N VAL A 253 -3.64 -2.13 -10.34
CA VAL A 253 -2.33 -1.45 -10.16
C VAL A 253 -1.53 -2.13 -9.06
N TYR A 254 -2.15 -2.34 -7.90
CA TYR A 254 -1.56 -3.03 -6.74
C TYR A 254 -1.18 -4.49 -7.06
N GLU A 255 -1.98 -5.18 -7.89
CA GLU A 255 -1.67 -6.53 -8.38
C GLU A 255 -0.67 -6.57 -9.57
N HIS A 256 -0.15 -5.42 -10.01
CA HIS A 256 0.72 -5.27 -11.19
C HIS A 256 0.09 -5.76 -12.52
N LYS A 257 -1.24 -5.63 -12.63
CA LYS A 257 -2.09 -5.98 -13.77
C LYS A 257 -2.79 -4.76 -14.42
N TYR A 258 -2.34 -3.54 -14.13
CA TYR A 258 -2.93 -2.29 -14.67
C TYR A 258 -3.17 -2.25 -16.19
N PRO A 259 -2.44 -2.97 -17.09
CA PRO A 259 -2.81 -3.02 -18.51
C PRO A 259 -4.19 -3.65 -18.79
N GLN A 260 -4.82 -4.28 -17.78
CA GLN A 260 -6.15 -4.88 -17.84
C GLN A 260 -7.25 -3.95 -17.28
N TRP A 261 -6.98 -2.66 -17.08
CA TRP A 261 -7.91 -1.72 -16.43
C TRP A 261 -9.31 -1.69 -17.08
N GLU A 262 -9.41 -1.82 -18.41
CA GLU A 262 -10.69 -1.86 -19.13
C GLU A 262 -11.63 -3.00 -18.67
N THR A 263 -11.07 -4.09 -18.11
CA THR A 263 -11.89 -5.18 -17.53
C THR A 263 -12.76 -4.71 -16.36
N CYS A 264 -12.49 -3.54 -15.77
CA CYS A 264 -13.33 -2.94 -14.74
C CYS A 264 -14.71 -2.52 -15.25
N PHE A 265 -14.87 -2.19 -16.54
CA PHE A 265 -16.19 -1.94 -17.12
C PHE A 265 -17.07 -3.19 -17.04
N GLU A 266 -16.56 -4.33 -17.52
CA GLU A 266 -17.28 -5.62 -17.51
C GLU A 266 -17.55 -6.12 -16.09
N LYS A 267 -16.53 -6.07 -15.20
CA LYS A 267 -16.65 -6.53 -13.80
C LYS A 267 -17.75 -5.78 -13.02
N LEU A 268 -17.91 -4.49 -13.29
CA LEU A 268 -18.85 -3.62 -12.58
C LEU A 268 -20.19 -3.47 -13.31
N GLY A 269 -20.25 -3.77 -14.61
CA GLY A 269 -21.42 -3.54 -15.45
C GLY A 269 -21.59 -2.06 -15.86
N LEU A 270 -20.48 -1.37 -16.07
CA LEU A 270 -20.44 0.05 -16.43
C LEU A 270 -20.27 0.23 -17.94
N ASP A 271 -20.95 1.23 -18.51
CA ASP A 271 -20.78 1.62 -19.91
C ASP A 271 -19.42 2.33 -20.10
N PRO A 272 -18.52 1.84 -20.99
CA PRO A 272 -17.25 2.51 -21.29
C PRO A 272 -17.41 3.80 -22.10
N LYS A 273 -18.58 4.05 -22.71
CA LYS A 273 -18.77 5.15 -23.64
C LYS A 273 -18.54 6.54 -23.03
N PRO A 274 -19.09 6.91 -21.84
CA PRO A 274 -18.88 8.23 -21.26
C PRO A 274 -17.39 8.54 -20.96
N ILE A 275 -16.65 7.55 -20.46
CA ILE A 275 -15.19 7.67 -20.23
C ILE A 275 -14.45 7.84 -21.55
N SER A 276 -14.80 7.02 -22.54
CA SER A 276 -14.20 7.07 -23.87
C SER A 276 -14.45 8.40 -24.59
N ASP A 277 -15.66 8.95 -24.48
CA ASP A 277 -16.02 10.24 -25.06
C ASP A 277 -15.29 11.39 -24.33
N CYS A 278 -15.20 11.34 -23.00
CA CYS A 278 -14.44 12.31 -22.19
C CYS A 278 -12.94 12.31 -22.53
N TYR A 279 -12.33 11.12 -22.67
CA TYR A 279 -10.91 10.99 -23.01
C TYR A 279 -10.64 11.44 -24.45
N ASN A 280 -11.38 10.93 -25.42
CA ASN A 280 -11.13 11.17 -26.86
C ASN A 280 -11.51 12.58 -27.34
N SER A 281 -12.43 13.27 -26.65
CA SER A 281 -12.75 14.67 -26.95
C SER A 281 -11.64 15.65 -26.52
N GLY A 282 -10.68 15.20 -25.70
CA GLY A 282 -9.72 16.06 -25.03
C GLY A 282 -10.25 16.70 -23.75
N TYR A 283 -11.52 16.48 -23.36
CA TYR A 283 -12.05 17.03 -22.12
C TYR A 283 -11.35 16.47 -20.87
N GLY A 284 -10.98 15.19 -20.87
CA GLY A 284 -10.14 14.60 -19.82
C GLY A 284 -8.81 15.34 -19.62
N LYS A 285 -8.23 15.91 -20.69
CA LYS A 285 -7.03 16.73 -20.59
C LYS A 285 -7.27 18.07 -19.90
N GLU A 286 -8.47 18.65 -20.05
CA GLU A 286 -8.87 19.85 -19.32
C GLU A 286 -9.11 19.55 -17.84
N LEU A 287 -9.66 18.38 -17.50
CA LEU A 287 -9.80 17.90 -16.11
C LEU A 287 -8.44 17.75 -15.43
N GLU A 288 -7.50 17.06 -16.06
CA GLU A 288 -6.12 16.94 -15.55
C GLU A 288 -5.46 18.32 -15.31
N LEU A 289 -5.72 19.32 -16.17
CA LEU A 289 -5.19 20.67 -15.98
C LEU A 289 -5.85 21.42 -14.81
N LYS A 290 -7.11 21.13 -14.49
CA LYS A 290 -7.78 21.61 -13.27
C LYS A 290 -7.17 20.95 -12.03
N TYR A 291 -7.02 19.63 -12.02
CA TYR A 291 -6.37 18.89 -10.92
C TYR A 291 -4.90 19.27 -10.74
N ALA A 292 -4.19 19.59 -11.82
CA ALA A 292 -2.86 20.18 -11.74
C ALA A 292 -2.88 21.53 -11.01
N ALA A 293 -3.82 22.42 -11.33
CA ALA A 293 -3.94 23.72 -10.67
C ALA A 293 -4.30 23.57 -9.18
N GLU A 294 -5.20 22.65 -8.84
CA GLU A 294 -5.60 22.33 -7.46
C GLU A 294 -4.41 21.75 -6.66
N THR A 295 -3.75 20.73 -7.19
CA THR A 295 -2.62 20.05 -6.55
C THR A 295 -1.40 20.97 -6.36
N ASN A 296 -1.15 21.88 -7.31
CA ASN A 296 -0.11 22.92 -7.17
C ASN A 296 -0.55 24.08 -6.25
N GLY A 297 -1.85 24.25 -6.03
CA GLY A 297 -2.43 25.25 -5.13
C GLY A 297 -2.32 24.89 -3.64
N LEU A 298 -2.11 23.60 -3.32
CA LEU A 298 -1.97 23.08 -1.96
C LEU A 298 -1.05 23.92 -1.07
N GLN A 299 -1.53 24.26 0.14
CA GLN A 299 -0.77 24.96 1.17
C GLN A 299 -0.75 24.15 2.47
N PRO A 300 0.42 23.66 2.92
CA PRO A 300 1.69 23.62 2.20
C PRO A 300 1.64 22.69 0.97
N PRO A 301 2.55 22.86 -0.01
CA PRO A 301 2.69 21.95 -1.13
C PRO A 301 2.91 20.50 -0.65
N HIS A 302 2.32 19.55 -1.38
CA HIS A 302 2.54 18.12 -1.13
C HIS A 302 4.01 17.75 -1.31
N LYS A 303 4.46 16.72 -0.57
CA LYS A 303 5.87 16.26 -0.59
C LYS A 303 6.04 14.86 -1.19
N TYR A 304 4.93 14.14 -1.33
CA TYR A 304 4.80 12.76 -1.81
C TYR A 304 3.32 12.51 -2.10
N VAL A 305 3.01 11.34 -2.66
CA VAL A 305 1.65 10.78 -2.72
C VAL A 305 1.63 9.40 -2.06
N PRO A 306 0.49 8.95 -1.50
CA PRO A 306 -0.78 9.67 -1.36
C PRO A 306 -0.65 10.88 -0.40
N TRP A 307 -1.28 11.98 -0.75
CA TRP A 307 -1.36 13.17 0.12
C TRP A 307 -2.79 13.33 0.60
N VAL A 308 -3.00 13.15 1.90
CA VAL A 308 -4.32 13.14 2.53
C VAL A 308 -4.52 14.42 3.33
N VAL A 309 -5.65 15.08 3.11
CA VAL A 309 -6.07 16.32 3.77
C VAL A 309 -7.45 16.12 4.39
N VAL A 310 -7.59 16.42 5.69
CA VAL A 310 -8.87 16.34 6.43
C VAL A 310 -9.18 17.69 7.04
N ASP A 311 -10.35 18.28 6.74
CA ASP A 311 -10.76 19.63 7.20
C ASP A 311 -9.65 20.70 6.97
N GLY A 312 -9.02 20.65 5.80
CA GLY A 312 -7.88 21.50 5.42
C GLY A 312 -6.53 21.16 6.07
N GLN A 313 -6.47 20.21 7.00
CA GLN A 313 -5.23 19.75 7.62
C GLN A 313 -4.57 18.60 6.82
N PRO A 314 -3.35 18.77 6.26
CA PRO A 314 -2.59 17.66 5.72
C PRO A 314 -2.07 16.74 6.84
N LEU A 315 -2.17 15.44 6.63
CA LEU A 315 -1.87 14.43 7.67
C LEU A 315 -0.40 13.98 7.72
N TYR A 316 0.38 14.22 6.67
CA TYR A 316 1.76 13.73 6.53
C TYR A 316 1.84 12.22 6.84
N GLU A 317 2.81 11.78 7.65
CA GLU A 317 3.05 10.38 8.01
C GLU A 317 1.86 9.71 8.74
N GLU A 318 0.88 10.49 9.22
CA GLU A 318 -0.35 9.98 9.83
C GLU A 318 -1.50 9.78 8.83
N TYR A 319 -1.24 9.81 7.51
CA TYR A 319 -2.27 9.65 6.47
C TYR A 319 -3.11 8.37 6.64
N GLU A 320 -2.53 7.29 7.15
CA GLU A 320 -3.23 6.03 7.44
C GLU A 320 -4.25 6.14 8.59
N ASN A 321 -4.07 7.13 9.48
CA ASN A 321 -4.93 7.40 10.63
C ASN A 321 -6.08 8.39 10.31
N PHE A 322 -6.31 8.71 9.03
CA PHE A 322 -7.28 9.70 8.56
C PHE A 322 -8.70 9.56 9.16
N ILE A 323 -9.14 8.34 9.44
CA ILE A 323 -10.42 8.07 10.12
C ILE A 323 -10.50 8.74 11.51
N SER A 324 -9.42 8.74 12.29
CA SER A 324 -9.35 9.45 13.58
C SER A 324 -9.46 10.97 13.41
N TYR A 325 -8.82 11.52 12.37
CA TYR A 325 -8.92 12.93 12.03
C TYR A 325 -10.34 13.33 11.60
N ILE A 326 -11.01 12.50 10.79
CA ILE A 326 -12.42 12.71 10.40
C ILE A 326 -13.31 12.75 11.64
N CYS A 327 -13.19 11.75 12.51
CA CYS A 327 -13.97 11.67 13.74
C CYS A 327 -13.71 12.82 14.72
N LYS A 328 -12.50 13.40 14.72
CA LYS A 328 -12.14 14.58 15.52
C LYS A 328 -12.63 15.90 14.91
N ALA A 329 -12.70 15.99 13.58
CA ALA A 329 -13.13 17.19 12.87
C ALA A 329 -14.66 17.31 12.78
N TYR A 330 -15.38 16.19 12.78
CA TYR A 330 -16.83 16.13 12.68
C TYR A 330 -17.52 16.79 13.87
N LYS A 331 -18.46 17.71 13.57
CA LYS A 331 -19.21 18.51 14.55
C LYS A 331 -20.72 18.26 14.51
N GLY A 332 -21.17 17.35 13.65
CA GLY A 332 -22.59 17.04 13.48
C GLY A 332 -23.18 16.24 14.66
N PRO A 333 -24.52 16.17 14.76
CA PRO A 333 -25.22 15.73 15.97
C PRO A 333 -25.15 14.22 16.25
N SER A 334 -24.86 13.40 15.24
CA SER A 334 -24.86 11.93 15.33
C SER A 334 -23.50 11.35 14.95
N ILE A 335 -22.66 11.06 15.94
CA ILE A 335 -21.33 10.47 15.75
C ILE A 335 -21.48 9.00 15.30
N PRO A 336 -20.94 8.59 14.12
CA PRO A 336 -20.98 7.20 13.67
C PRO A 336 -20.24 6.25 14.63
N SER A 337 -20.68 4.98 14.70
CA SER A 337 -20.07 3.96 15.57
C SER A 337 -18.57 3.79 15.34
N ALA A 338 -18.13 3.91 14.09
CA ALA A 338 -16.73 3.90 13.68
C ALA A 338 -15.83 4.89 14.44
N CYS A 339 -16.38 6.03 14.89
CA CYS A 339 -15.66 7.01 15.69
C CYS A 339 -15.56 6.63 17.17
N ASN A 340 -16.52 5.86 17.68
CA ASN A 340 -16.53 5.42 19.08
C ASN A 340 -15.51 4.30 19.33
N GLU A 341 -15.31 3.38 18.37
CA GLU A 341 -14.32 2.29 18.48
C GLU A 341 -12.87 2.80 18.60
N LEU A 342 -12.56 3.96 18.02
CA LEU A 342 -11.25 4.61 18.12
C LEU A 342 -10.94 5.12 19.53
N SER A 343 -11.98 5.50 20.29
CA SER A 343 -11.81 6.00 21.67
C SER A 343 -11.31 4.90 22.61
N LEU A 344 -11.76 3.65 22.42
CA LEU A 344 -11.33 2.49 23.19
C LEU A 344 -9.85 2.16 22.92
N ASN A 345 -9.43 2.20 21.65
CA ASN A 345 -8.03 1.98 21.27
C ASN A 345 -7.06 3.08 21.74
N THR A 346 -7.57 4.27 22.07
CA THR A 346 -6.76 5.38 22.59
C THR A 346 -6.49 5.19 24.09
N ILE A 347 -7.48 4.75 24.87
CA ILE A 347 -7.34 4.49 26.32
C ILE A 347 -6.29 3.40 26.62
N VAL A 348 -6.13 2.42 25.71
CA VAL A 348 -5.12 1.34 25.85
C VAL A 348 -3.69 1.83 25.61
N LYS A 349 -3.48 2.94 24.86
CA LYS A 349 -2.13 3.41 24.48
C LYS A 349 -1.38 4.21 25.56
N GLU A 350 -2.04 4.72 26.60
CA GLU A 350 -1.37 5.53 27.62
C GLU A 350 -0.68 4.72 28.75
N ASN A 351 -0.82 3.39 28.81
CA ASN A 351 -0.27 2.58 29.91
C ASN A 351 0.37 1.24 29.49
N VAL A 352 1.30 1.23 28.53
CA VAL A 352 2.18 0.07 28.29
C VAL A 352 3.64 0.50 28.04
N ASN A 353 4.54 0.20 28.98
CA ASN A 353 5.99 0.20 28.72
C ASN A 353 6.35 -0.95 27.76
N PRO A 354 7.26 -0.77 26.80
CA PRO A 354 7.50 -1.75 25.74
C PRO A 354 8.27 -2.97 26.25
N ALA A 355 7.57 -4.08 26.50
CA ALA A 355 8.15 -5.37 26.82
C ALA A 355 7.37 -6.52 26.17
N GLY A 356 7.94 -7.06 25.07
CA GLY A 356 7.47 -8.30 24.42
C GLY A 356 6.52 -8.07 23.22
N PRO A 357 6.72 -8.78 22.10
CA PRO A 357 5.75 -8.81 21.00
C PRO A 357 4.62 -9.79 21.35
N VAL A 358 3.38 -9.27 21.45
CA VAL A 358 2.18 -10.10 21.62
C VAL A 358 1.49 -10.22 20.27
N CYS A 359 1.39 -11.45 19.76
CA CYS A 359 0.68 -11.76 18.53
C CYS A 359 -0.84 -11.84 18.78
N TYR A 360 -1.63 -11.37 17.82
CA TYR A 360 -3.02 -11.79 17.66
C TYR A 360 -3.11 -12.78 16.50
N THR A 361 -3.81 -13.88 16.72
CA THR A 361 -4.17 -14.86 15.68
C THR A 361 -5.62 -14.65 15.29
N GLU A 362 -5.91 -14.43 14.01
CA GLU A 362 -7.23 -14.78 13.48
C GLU A 362 -7.12 -15.20 12.00
N GLU A 363 -7.08 -16.52 11.79
CA GLU A 363 -7.33 -17.09 10.47
C GLU A 363 -8.83 -17.02 10.19
N THR A 364 -9.23 -16.19 9.23
CA THR A 364 -10.48 -16.41 8.50
C THR A 364 -10.17 -16.41 7.01
N ILE A 365 -10.64 -17.46 6.33
CA ILE A 365 -10.47 -17.65 4.89
C ILE A 365 -11.24 -16.53 4.18
N LYS A 366 -10.54 -15.47 3.78
CA LYS A 366 -11.16 -14.33 3.10
C LYS A 366 -11.64 -14.76 1.70
N PRO A 367 -12.92 -14.56 1.36
CA PRO A 367 -13.33 -14.41 -0.04
C PRO A 367 -12.46 -13.34 -0.70
N THR A 368 -12.27 -13.40 -2.03
CA THR A 368 -11.57 -12.33 -2.74
C THR A 368 -12.26 -11.00 -2.46
N LEU A 369 -11.51 -10.01 -1.95
CA LEU A 369 -12.07 -8.74 -1.45
C LEU A 369 -12.86 -7.99 -2.54
N SER A 370 -12.50 -8.18 -3.81
CA SER A 370 -13.27 -7.75 -4.99
C SER A 370 -14.73 -8.27 -5.00
N SER A 371 -14.99 -9.49 -4.53
CA SER A 371 -16.36 -10.04 -4.39
C SER A 371 -17.10 -9.44 -3.19
N ILE A 372 -16.40 -9.13 -2.10
CA ILE A 372 -16.97 -8.49 -0.90
C ILE A 372 -17.32 -7.03 -1.20
N ILE A 373 -16.45 -6.29 -1.86
CA ILE A 373 -16.70 -4.89 -2.26
C ILE A 373 -17.71 -4.82 -3.40
N GLY A 374 -17.61 -5.71 -4.39
CA GLY A 374 -18.61 -5.86 -5.43
C GLY A 374 -20.01 -6.18 -4.87
N SER A 375 -20.11 -6.96 -3.79
CA SER A 375 -21.41 -7.23 -3.13
C SER A 375 -21.82 -6.17 -2.11
N THR A 376 -20.88 -5.54 -1.41
CA THR A 376 -21.14 -4.52 -0.37
C THR A 376 -21.51 -3.19 -1.00
N ILE A 377 -20.79 -2.76 -2.05
CA ILE A 377 -21.20 -1.59 -2.83
C ILE A 377 -22.50 -1.89 -3.59
N LYS A 378 -22.69 -3.06 -4.21
CA LYS A 378 -24.01 -3.40 -4.81
C LYS A 378 -25.14 -3.41 -3.77
N ALA A 379 -24.91 -3.93 -2.56
CA ALA A 379 -25.90 -3.91 -1.47
C ALA A 379 -26.16 -2.49 -0.93
N TRP A 380 -25.14 -1.63 -0.91
CA TRP A 380 -25.25 -0.21 -0.55
C TRP A 380 -26.02 0.58 -1.62
N MET A 381 -25.68 0.41 -2.91
CA MET A 381 -26.43 1.00 -4.04
C MET A 381 -27.89 0.54 -4.04
N GLN A 382 -28.14 -0.75 -3.77
CA GLN A 382 -29.48 -1.30 -3.59
C GLN A 382 -30.20 -0.83 -2.31
N ARG A 383 -29.51 -0.23 -1.33
CA ARG A 383 -30.12 0.44 -0.17
C ARG A 383 -30.45 1.89 -0.50
N MET A 384 -29.52 2.62 -1.12
CA MET A 384 -29.71 4.02 -1.53
C MET A 384 -30.85 4.18 -2.55
N ASN A 385 -30.92 3.33 -3.57
CA ASN A 385 -32.01 3.34 -4.55
C ASN A 385 -33.39 3.04 -3.95
N ARG A 386 -33.46 2.45 -2.75
CA ARG A 386 -34.72 2.25 -2.00
C ARG A 386 -35.06 3.43 -1.09
N ALA A 387 -34.08 4.21 -0.65
CA ALA A 387 -34.30 5.44 0.12
C ALA A 387 -34.76 6.61 -0.77
N ALA A 388 -34.39 6.61 -2.05
CA ALA A 388 -34.79 7.63 -3.03
C ALA A 388 -36.19 7.40 -3.68
N LEU A 389 -36.96 6.43 -3.19
CA LEU A 389 -38.29 6.03 -3.71
C LEU A 389 -39.41 6.12 -2.65
N ILE A 390 -39.21 6.92 -1.59
CA ILE A 390 -40.16 7.17 -0.49
C ILE A 390 -40.41 8.68 -0.39
#